data_AF-A0A1B6VTC2-F1
#
_entry.id   AF-A0A1B6VTC2-F1
#
_cell.length_a   1.000
_cell.length_b   1.000
_cell.length_c   1.000
_cell.angle_alpha   90.00
_cell.angle_beta   90.00
_cell.angle_gamma   90.00
#
_symmetry.space_group_name_H-M   'P 1'
#
loop_
_entity.id
_entity.type
_entity.pdbx_description
1 polymer ?
#
loop_
_entity_poly.entity_id
_entity_poly.type
_entity_poly.pdbx_seq_one_letter_code
_entity_poly.pdbx_strand_id
1 'polypeptide(L)'
;MLLLPLAAQAVAESPELARCRQVFKDNMEIMVFTMPCPPDASAGNIPQHKFENHLRQVARCNSLLETRYAADAARVQAELNTYVEGPAAEARAFNSNPQRKQAYCRRQNATARRLLMRY
;
A
#
# COMPACT_ATOMS: atom_id res chain seq x y z
N MET A 1 -29.44 -16.91 37.15
CA MET A 1 -28.91 -15.88 36.24
C MET A 1 -28.11 -16.58 35.15
N LEU A 2 -28.64 -16.64 33.92
CA LEU A 2 -27.93 -17.16 32.76
C LEU A 2 -27.08 -16.03 32.16
N LEU A 3 -25.76 -16.14 32.32
CA LEU A 3 -24.78 -15.32 31.60
C LEU A 3 -24.66 -15.90 30.17
N LEU A 4 -25.41 -15.32 29.24
CA LEU A 4 -25.22 -15.57 27.81
C LEU A 4 -23.85 -15.00 27.40
N PRO A 5 -22.96 -15.81 26.80
CA PRO A 5 -21.71 -15.27 26.27
C PRO A 5 -22.08 -14.40 25.06
N LEU A 6 -21.78 -13.11 25.12
CA LEU A 6 -21.70 -12.27 23.93
C LEU A 6 -20.59 -12.86 23.05
N ALA A 7 -20.98 -13.76 22.15
CA ALA A 7 -20.14 -14.14 21.04
C ALA A 7 -19.89 -12.86 20.24
N ALA A 8 -18.67 -12.32 20.38
CA ALA A 8 -18.17 -11.29 19.50
C ALA A 8 -18.21 -11.86 18.08
N GLN A 9 -19.28 -11.53 17.35
CA GLN A 9 -19.39 -11.88 15.95
C GLN A 9 -18.28 -11.09 15.26
N ALA A 10 -17.19 -11.75 14.91
CA ALA A 10 -16.21 -11.18 14.02
C ALA A 10 -16.95 -10.92 12.70
N VAL A 11 -17.35 -9.66 12.50
CA VAL A 11 -17.97 -9.24 11.24
C VAL A 11 -16.93 -9.49 10.17
N ALA A 12 -17.19 -10.47 9.32
CA ALA A 12 -16.30 -10.80 8.22
C ALA A 12 -16.10 -9.51 7.41
N GLU A 13 -14.83 -9.10 7.26
CA GLU A 13 -14.48 -7.90 6.51
C GLU A 13 -15.08 -7.99 5.11
N SER A 14 -15.65 -6.89 4.62
CA SER A 14 -16.21 -6.88 3.28
C SER A 14 -15.09 -7.15 2.26
N PRO A 15 -15.34 -7.96 1.21
CA PRO A 15 -14.35 -8.17 0.15
C PRO A 15 -13.90 -6.87 -0.53
N GLU A 16 -14.74 -5.83 -0.51
CA GLU A 16 -14.42 -4.50 -1.02
C GLU A 16 -13.42 -3.76 -0.13
N LEU A 17 -13.61 -3.79 1.19
CA LEU A 17 -12.69 -3.18 2.15
C LEU A 17 -11.34 -3.89 2.13
N ALA A 18 -11.34 -5.22 2.09
CA ALA A 18 -10.12 -6.02 1.94
C ALA A 18 -9.35 -5.64 0.67
N ARG A 19 -10.06 -5.44 -0.45
CA ARG A 19 -9.46 -4.97 -1.71
C ARG A 19 -8.90 -3.56 -1.56
N CYS A 20 -9.60 -2.64 -0.91
CA CYS A 20 -9.12 -1.28 -0.72
C CYS A 20 -7.88 -1.20 0.18
N ARG A 21 -7.82 -2.01 1.24
CA ARG A 21 -6.61 -2.18 2.05
C ARG A 21 -5.42 -2.62 1.19
N GLN A 22 -5.62 -3.55 0.27
CA GLN A 22 -4.56 -3.95 -0.66
C GLN A 22 -4.18 -2.84 -1.64
N VAL A 23 -5.14 -2.09 -2.18
CA VAL A 23 -4.87 -0.94 -3.07
C VAL A 23 -4.04 0.12 -2.35
N PHE A 24 -4.30 0.40 -1.07
CA PHE A 24 -3.49 1.34 -0.30
C PHE A 24 -2.07 0.84 -0.05
N LYS A 25 -1.89 -0.45 0.26
CA LYS A 25 -0.55 -1.06 0.38
C LYS A 25 0.21 -1.00 -0.94
N ASP A 26 -0.45 -1.32 -2.04
CA ASP A 26 0.12 -1.19 -3.38
C ASP A 26 0.52 0.26 -3.67
N ASN A 27 -0.29 1.24 -3.24
CA ASN A 27 0.04 2.64 -3.40
C ASN A 27 1.32 3.03 -2.62
N MET A 28 1.54 2.47 -1.43
CA MET A 28 2.79 2.68 -0.70
C MET A 28 3.99 2.14 -1.47
N GLU A 29 3.89 0.92 -2.01
CA GLU A 29 4.94 0.29 -2.82
C GLU A 29 5.23 1.05 -4.11
N ILE A 30 4.18 1.55 -4.78
CA ILE A 30 4.29 2.20 -6.10
C ILE A 30 4.78 3.65 -5.96
N MET A 31 4.21 4.42 -5.04
CA MET A 31 4.40 5.88 -4.96
C MET A 31 5.37 6.30 -3.87
N VAL A 32 5.33 5.64 -2.70
CA VAL A 32 6.02 6.13 -1.49
C VAL A 32 7.39 5.49 -1.35
N PHE A 33 7.47 4.16 -1.46
CA PHE A 33 8.71 3.43 -1.24
C PHE A 33 9.72 3.59 -2.39
N THR A 34 9.27 4.08 -3.55
CA THR A 34 10.11 4.44 -4.69
C THR A 34 10.66 5.87 -4.63
N MET A 35 10.11 6.77 -3.81
CA MET A 35 10.58 8.17 -3.70
C MET A 35 12.08 8.37 -3.48
N PRO A 36 12.79 7.58 -2.64
CA PRO A 36 14.23 7.78 -2.44
C PRO A 36 15.08 7.30 -3.63
N CYS A 37 14.47 6.65 -4.61
CA CYS A 37 15.16 6.03 -5.74
C CYS A 37 15.28 6.98 -6.91
N PRO A 38 16.41 6.94 -7.63
CA PRO A 38 16.52 7.69 -8.87
C PRO A 38 15.41 7.24 -9.83
N PRO A 39 14.91 8.14 -10.70
CA PRO A 39 14.02 7.76 -11.78
C PRO A 39 14.62 6.57 -12.50
N ASP A 40 13.90 5.46 -12.52
CA ASP A 40 14.45 4.27 -13.11
C ASP A 40 14.52 4.50 -14.63
N ALA A 41 15.73 4.54 -15.20
CA ALA A 41 15.89 4.62 -16.64
C ALA A 41 15.23 3.41 -17.36
N SER A 42 15.04 2.29 -16.65
CA SER A 42 14.24 1.14 -17.11
C SER A 42 12.73 1.27 -16.87
N ALA A 43 12.24 2.44 -16.39
CA ALA A 43 10.80 2.77 -16.38
C ALA A 43 10.25 3.00 -17.80
N GLY A 44 11.10 2.89 -18.83
CA GLY A 44 10.66 2.63 -20.19
C GLY A 44 9.76 1.39 -20.22
N ASN A 45 8.47 1.63 -20.50
CA ASN A 45 7.40 0.65 -20.77
C ASN A 45 6.49 0.25 -19.59
N ILE A 46 6.29 1.07 -18.56
CA ILE A 46 5.01 0.98 -17.83
C ILE A 46 3.95 1.66 -18.70
N PRO A 47 2.91 0.95 -19.17
CA PRO A 47 1.88 1.61 -19.94
C PRO A 47 1.17 2.65 -19.08
N GLN A 48 1.11 3.89 -19.55
CA GLN A 48 0.50 5.01 -18.81
C GLN A 48 -0.92 4.67 -18.30
N HIS A 49 -1.70 3.95 -19.10
CA HIS A 49 -3.04 3.50 -18.73
C HIS A 49 -3.09 2.62 -17.46
N LYS A 50 -2.03 1.84 -17.17
CA LYS A 50 -1.93 1.01 -15.95
C LYS A 50 -1.78 1.87 -14.71
N PHE A 51 -0.90 2.88 -14.81
CA PHE A 51 -0.70 3.85 -13.74
C PHE A 51 -1.95 4.70 -13.50
N GLU A 52 -2.61 5.16 -14.55
CA GLU A 52 -3.88 5.88 -14.44
C GLU A 52 -5.00 5.02 -13.84
N ASN A 53 -5.05 3.71 -14.17
CA ASN A 53 -6.03 2.83 -13.53
C ASN A 53 -5.73 2.62 -12.05
N HIS A 54 -4.45 2.46 -11.65
CA HIS A 54 -4.04 2.42 -10.24
C HIS A 54 -4.54 3.66 -9.49
N LEU A 55 -4.28 4.86 -10.01
CA LEU A 55 -4.72 6.11 -9.36
C LEU A 55 -6.24 6.19 -9.24
N ARG A 56 -7.00 5.73 -10.25
CA ARG A 56 -8.46 5.65 -10.17
C ARG A 56 -8.94 4.69 -9.09
N GLN A 57 -8.28 3.53 -8.91
CA GLN A 57 -8.62 2.61 -7.83
C GLN A 57 -8.31 3.19 -6.45
N VAL A 58 -7.17 3.90 -6.30
CA VAL A 58 -6.83 4.60 -5.06
C VAL A 58 -7.89 5.64 -4.72
N ALA A 59 -8.28 6.49 -5.68
CA ALA A 59 -9.31 7.51 -5.48
C ALA A 59 -10.66 6.89 -5.10
N ARG A 60 -11.07 5.81 -5.78
CA ARG A 60 -12.30 5.05 -5.45
C ARG A 60 -12.25 4.52 -4.02
N CYS A 61 -11.12 3.94 -3.62
CA CYS A 61 -10.96 3.37 -2.29
C CYS A 61 -10.91 4.42 -1.18
N ASN A 62 -10.31 5.59 -1.43
CA ASN A 62 -10.39 6.73 -0.51
C ASN A 62 -11.84 7.16 -0.30
N SER A 63 -12.59 7.35 -1.40
CA SER A 63 -14.01 7.73 -1.32
C SER A 63 -14.84 6.69 -0.55
N LEU A 64 -14.59 5.39 -0.76
CA LEU A 64 -15.25 4.32 0.00
C LEU A 64 -14.88 4.34 1.48
N LEU A 65 -13.62 4.64 1.82
CA LEU A 65 -13.16 4.73 3.20
C LEU A 65 -13.77 5.94 3.92
N GLU A 66 -13.96 7.06 3.23
CA GLU A 66 -14.56 8.28 3.77
C GLU A 66 -16.09 8.18 3.92
N THR A 67 -16.74 7.34 3.11
CA THR A 67 -18.20 7.23 3.07
C THR A 67 -18.68 5.94 3.71
N ARG A 68 -18.57 4.82 2.98
CA ARG A 68 -19.13 3.52 3.34
C ARG A 68 -18.41 2.85 4.50
N TYR A 69 -17.09 3.03 4.60
CA TYR A 69 -16.22 2.37 5.58
C TYR A 69 -15.59 3.36 6.56
N ALA A 70 -16.26 4.48 6.84
CA ALA A 70 -15.75 5.52 7.74
C ALA A 70 -15.41 4.98 9.14
N ALA A 71 -16.18 4.01 9.64
CA ALA A 71 -15.91 3.35 10.91
C ALA A 71 -14.60 2.53 10.91
N ASP A 72 -14.14 2.08 9.75
CA ASP A 72 -12.91 1.29 9.58
C ASP A 72 -11.68 2.16 9.27
N ALA A 73 -11.85 3.45 8.98
CA ALA A 73 -10.78 4.33 8.53
C ALA A 73 -9.56 4.34 9.47
N ALA A 74 -9.79 4.44 10.78
CA ALA A 74 -8.72 4.42 11.79
C ALA A 74 -7.96 3.09 11.81
N ARG A 75 -8.68 1.97 11.67
CA ARG A 75 -8.08 0.62 11.62
C ARG A 75 -7.24 0.46 10.37
N VAL A 76 -7.76 0.85 9.20
CA VAL A 76 -7.02 0.79 7.93
C VAL A 76 -5.76 1.66 7.99
N GLN A 77 -5.87 2.88 8.55
CA GLN A 77 -4.71 3.76 8.71
C GLN A 77 -3.66 3.17 9.65
N ALA A 78 -4.07 2.57 10.78
CA ALA A 78 -3.15 1.93 11.71
C ALA A 78 -2.38 0.78 11.04
N GLU A 79 -3.08 -0.05 10.25
CA GLU A 79 -2.43 -1.14 9.51
C GLU A 79 -1.46 -0.65 8.44
N LEU A 80 -1.78 0.45 7.75
CA LEU A 80 -0.87 1.09 6.80
C LEU A 80 0.34 1.67 7.52
N ASN A 81 0.15 2.27 8.70
CA ASN A 81 1.26 2.76 9.53
C ASN A 81 2.20 1.62 9.92
N THR A 82 1.66 0.49 10.41
CA THR A 82 2.46 -0.70 10.72
C THR A 82 3.21 -1.22 9.48
N TYR A 83 2.55 -1.21 8.31
CA TYR A 83 3.15 -1.66 7.06
C TYR A 83 4.37 -0.83 6.65
N VAL A 84 4.37 0.48 6.91
CA VAL A 84 5.45 1.38 6.46
C VAL A 84 6.67 1.37 7.36
N GLU A 85 6.58 0.86 8.59
CA GLU A 85 7.67 0.90 9.57
C GLU A 85 8.95 0.23 9.07
N GLY A 86 8.83 -0.97 8.48
CA GLY A 86 9.96 -1.73 7.96
C GLY A 86 10.67 -1.01 6.81
N PRO A 87 9.98 -0.69 5.71
CA PRO A 87 10.55 0.08 4.59
C PRO A 87 11.14 1.44 5.02
N ALA A 88 10.48 2.15 5.94
CA ALA A 88 11.00 3.41 6.46
C ALA A 88 12.30 3.23 7.26
N ALA A 89 12.41 2.17 8.07
CA ALA A 89 13.64 1.86 8.79
C ALA A 89 14.79 1.50 7.84
N GLU A 90 14.52 0.73 6.77
CA GLU A 90 15.52 0.43 5.75
C GLU A 90 15.97 1.71 5.03
N ALA A 91 15.04 2.61 4.69
CA ALA A 91 15.33 3.86 4.01
C ALA A 91 16.20 4.82 4.83
N ARG A 92 16.02 4.87 6.15
CA ARG A 92 16.88 5.67 7.05
C ARG A 92 18.34 5.21 7.02
N ALA A 93 18.61 3.95 6.71
CA ALA A 93 19.98 3.40 6.65
C ALA A 93 20.73 3.70 5.34
N PHE A 94 20.11 4.40 4.38
CA PHE A 94 20.74 4.67 3.08
C PHE A 94 21.93 5.63 3.15
N ASN A 95 21.87 6.64 4.01
CA ASN A 95 22.93 7.65 4.12
C ASN A 95 24.28 7.02 4.52
N SER A 96 24.24 5.94 5.31
CA SER A 96 25.42 5.18 5.71
C SER A 96 25.89 4.15 4.69
N ASN A 97 25.10 3.83 3.65
CA ASN A 97 25.43 2.77 2.71
C ASN A 97 24.77 2.93 1.32
N PRO A 98 25.48 3.53 0.35
CA PRO A 98 24.98 3.72 -1.01
C PRO A 98 24.66 2.41 -1.76
N GLN A 99 25.40 1.32 -1.50
CA GLN A 99 25.13 0.02 -2.13
C GLN A 99 23.81 -0.56 -1.65
N ARG A 100 23.48 -0.39 -0.36
CA ARG A 100 22.19 -0.78 0.21
C ARG A 100 21.04 0.01 -0.40
N LYS A 101 21.22 1.32 -0.60
CA LYS A 101 20.24 2.16 -1.34
C LYS A 101 20.02 1.65 -2.75
N GLN A 102 21.09 1.33 -3.49
CA GLN A 102 20.96 0.80 -4.85
C GLN A 102 20.24 -0.56 -4.89
N ALA A 103 20.54 -1.46 -3.96
CA ALA A 103 19.86 -2.75 -3.85
C ALA A 103 18.37 -2.59 -3.52
N TYR A 104 18.03 -1.72 -2.56
CA TYR A 104 16.65 -1.37 -2.24
C TYR A 104 15.91 -0.84 -3.47
N CYS A 105 16.50 0.12 -4.18
CA CYS A 105 15.83 0.74 -5.32
C CYS A 105 15.57 -0.24 -6.47
N ARG A 106 16.51 -1.15 -6.75
CA ARG A 106 16.25 -2.22 -7.73
C ARG A 106 15.07 -3.10 -7.33
N ARG A 107 14.94 -3.45 -6.04
CA ARG A 107 13.81 -4.25 -5.55
C ARG A 107 12.50 -3.47 -5.64
N GLN A 108 12.44 -2.25 -5.11
CA GLN A 108 11.21 -1.48 -5.06
C GLN A 108 10.70 -1.07 -6.44
N ASN A 109 11.59 -0.70 -7.37
CA ASN A 109 11.17 -0.41 -8.74
C ASN A 109 10.63 -1.67 -9.45
N ALA A 110 11.26 -2.83 -9.23
CA ALA A 110 10.75 -4.10 -9.77
C ALA A 110 9.40 -4.52 -9.15
N THR A 111 9.22 -4.27 -7.85
CA THR A 111 7.95 -4.46 -7.15
C THR A 111 6.88 -3.56 -7.74
N ALA A 112 7.10 -2.23 -7.76
CA ALA A 112 6.15 -1.25 -8.29
C ALA A 112 5.68 -1.60 -9.71
N ARG A 113 6.61 -1.97 -10.62
CA ARG A 113 6.27 -2.45 -11.97
C ARG A 113 5.31 -3.63 -11.94
N ARG A 114 5.62 -4.65 -11.15
CA ARG A 114 4.81 -5.87 -11.05
C ARG A 114 3.42 -5.58 -10.51
N LEU A 115 3.31 -4.70 -9.51
CA LEU A 115 2.02 -4.32 -8.94
C LEU A 115 1.18 -3.54 -9.95
N LEU A 116 1.80 -2.60 -10.68
CA LEU A 116 1.13 -1.80 -11.71
C LEU A 116 0.52 -2.64 -12.83
N MET A 117 1.12 -3.78 -13.18
CA MET A 117 0.56 -4.68 -14.20
C MET A 117 -0.76 -5.36 -13.78
N ARG A 118 -1.14 -5.29 -12.50
CA ARG A 118 -2.41 -5.83 -11.98
C ARG A 118 -3.57 -4.84 -12.07
N TYR A 119 -3.27 -3.56 -12.27
CA TYR A 119 -4.22 -2.52 -12.65
C TYR A 119 -4.36 -2.50 -14.16
#